data_AF-A0A497FG73-F1
#
_entry.id   AF-A0A497FG73-F1
#
_cell.length_a   1.000
_cell.length_b   1.000
_cell.length_c   1.000
_cell.angle_alpha   90.00
_cell.angle_beta   90.00
_cell.angle_gamma   90.00
#
_symmetry.space_group_name_H-M   'P 1'
#
loop_
_entity.id
_entity.type
_entity.pdbx_description
1 polymer ?
#
loop_
_entity_poly.entity_id
_entity_poly.type
_entity_poly.pdbx_seq_one_letter_code
_entity_poly.pdbx_strand_id
1 'polypeptide(L)' 'MPKYTSYSELAEKAPKNWAKYTDPERYREGMNRIAPPGKRVKETRVTNYGKHTTEAEGKKWLENWSSAMFE' A
#
# COMPACT_ATOMS: atom_id res chain seq x y z
N MET A 1 -2.65 -12.04 -22.90
CA MET A 1 -3.98 -11.49 -22.57
C MET A 1 -3.84 -10.61 -21.35
N PRO A 2 -4.30 -9.34 -21.38
CA PRO A 2 -4.28 -8.49 -20.19
C PRO A 2 -5.13 -9.13 -19.10
N LYS A 3 -4.61 -9.15 -17.87
CA LYS A 3 -5.23 -9.82 -16.72
C LYS A 3 -6.55 -9.15 -16.26
N TYR A 4 -6.75 -7.90 -16.66
CA TYR A 4 -7.93 -7.08 -16.38
C TYR A 4 -8.31 -6.34 -17.65
N THR A 5 -9.60 -6.22 -17.92
CA THR A 5 -10.18 -5.66 -19.15
C THR A 5 -10.52 -4.19 -19.00
N SER A 6 -10.62 -3.69 -17.77
CA SER A 6 -10.84 -2.28 -17.43
C SER A 6 -10.24 -1.92 -16.07
N TYR A 7 -10.11 -0.63 -15.79
CA TYR A 7 -9.65 -0.15 -14.47
C TYR A 7 -10.60 -0.52 -13.35
N SER A 8 -11.90 -0.46 -13.63
CA SER A 8 -12.92 -0.86 -12.67
C SER A 8 -12.78 -2.34 -12.30
N GLU A 9 -12.47 -3.19 -13.28
CA GLU A 9 -12.20 -4.60 -13.04
C GLU A 9 -10.90 -4.82 -12.26
N LEU A 10 -9.85 -4.04 -12.54
CA LEU A 10 -8.63 -4.04 -11.75
C LEU A 10 -8.90 -3.63 -10.29
N ALA A 11 -9.66 -2.57 -10.04
CA ALA A 11 -9.96 -2.10 -8.70
C ALA A 11 -10.79 -3.11 -7.87
N GLU A 12 -11.73 -3.80 -8.51
CA GLU A 12 -12.59 -4.78 -7.86
C GLU A 12 -11.90 -6.15 -7.68
N LYS A 13 -11.14 -6.61 -8.68
CA LYS A 13 -10.53 -7.94 -8.74
C LYS A 13 -9.02 -7.94 -8.46
N ALA A 14 -8.42 -6.79 -8.14
CA ALA A 14 -7.04 -6.74 -7.69
C ALA A 14 -6.86 -7.69 -6.50
N PRO A 15 -5.76 -8.44 -6.44
CA PRO A 15 -5.59 -9.45 -5.42
C PRO A 15 -5.67 -8.83 -4.02
N LYS A 16 -6.73 -9.16 -3.25
CA LYS A 16 -7.00 -8.63 -1.89
C LYS A 16 -5.87 -8.90 -0.90
N ASN A 17 -4.94 -9.78 -1.26
CA ASN A 17 -3.70 -10.03 -0.56
C ASN A 17 -2.84 -8.78 -0.36
N TRP A 18 -3.09 -7.67 -1.05
CA TRP A 18 -2.51 -6.38 -0.67
C TRP A 18 -2.75 -6.10 0.83
N ALA A 19 -3.97 -6.26 1.35
CA ALA A 19 -4.27 -6.08 2.78
C ALA A 19 -3.48 -7.05 3.69
N LYS A 20 -3.16 -8.25 3.21
CA LYS A 20 -2.35 -9.25 3.92
C LYS A 20 -0.87 -8.86 3.98
N TYR A 21 -0.39 -8.05 3.04
CA TYR A 21 1.00 -7.62 2.94
C TYR A 21 1.21 -6.17 3.41
N THR A 22 0.13 -5.39 3.52
CA THR A 22 0.08 -4.05 4.10
C THR A 22 0.02 -4.13 5.63
N ASP A 23 1.07 -4.68 6.21
CA ASP A 23 1.18 -4.90 7.66
C ASP A 23 2.28 -3.99 8.27
N PRO A 24 2.04 -3.36 9.42
CA PRO A 24 3.02 -2.47 10.07
C PRO A 24 4.35 -3.16 10.40
N GLU A 25 4.36 -4.44 10.74
CA GLU A 25 5.59 -5.17 11.07
C GLU A 25 6.40 -5.48 9.81
N ARG A 26 5.74 -5.80 8.69
CA ARG A 26 6.41 -5.88 7.38
C ARG A 26 7.00 -4.53 6.96
N TYR A 27 6.27 -3.44 7.18
CA TYR A 27 6.78 -2.09 6.94
C TYR A 27 8.01 -1.79 7.80
N ARG A 28 7.95 -2.13 9.10
CA ARG A 28 9.06 -1.99 10.04
C ARG A 28 10.30 -2.75 9.57
N GLU A 29 10.14 -4.03 9.22
CA GLU A 29 11.23 -4.88 8.75
C GLU A 29 11.89 -4.29 7.50
N GLY A 30 11.08 -3.92 6.50
CA GLY A 30 11.55 -3.32 5.26
C GLY A 30 12.32 -2.01 5.48
N MET A 31 11.81 -1.13 6.34
CA MET A 31 12.46 0.14 6.67
C MET A 31 13.75 -0.04 7.47
N ASN A 32 13.79 -1.00 8.40
CA ASN A 32 15.00 -1.30 9.16
C ASN A 32 16.10 -1.91 8.29
N ARG A 33 15.76 -2.69 7.26
CA ARG A 33 16.73 -3.26 6.32
C ARG A 33 17.52 -2.20 5.56
N ILE A 34 16.91 -1.05 5.29
CA ILE A 34 17.54 0.07 4.56
C ILE A 34 17.97 1.21 5.49
N ALA A 35 17.78 1.05 6.80
CA ALA A 35 18.15 2.08 7.75
C ALA A 35 19.68 2.25 7.80
N PRO A 36 20.18 3.48 7.96
CA PRO A 36 21.61 3.70 8.20
C PRO A 36 22.10 2.91 9.43
N PRO A 37 23.40 2.54 9.50
CA PRO A 37 23.96 1.83 10.65
C PRO A 37 23.63 2.51 11.99
N GLY A 38 23.20 1.72 12.98
CA GLY A 38 22.82 2.21 14.30
C GLY A 38 21.50 2.99 14.36
N LYS A 39 20.77 3.10 13.23
CA LYS A 39 19.43 3.69 13.18
C LYS A 39 18.37 2.60 13.01
N ARG A 40 17.15 2.93 13.42
CA ARG A 40 15.94 2.14 13.19
C ARG A 40 14.82 3.05 12.73
N VAL A 41 13.82 2.47 12.09
CA VAL A 41 12.57 3.17 11.78
C VAL A 41 11.94 3.71 13.07
N LYS A 42 11.40 4.92 13.02
CA LYS A 42 10.70 5.52 14.16
C LYS A 42 9.37 4.79 14.36
N GLU A 43 9.04 4.41 15.59
CA GLU A 43 7.74 3.78 15.93
C GLU A 43 6.56 4.59 15.44
N THR A 44 6.62 5.92 15.53
CA THR A 44 5.55 6.80 15.04
C THR A 44 5.27 6.63 13.54
N ARG A 45 6.29 6.29 12.73
CA ARG A 45 6.11 6.00 11.31
C ARG A 45 5.41 4.66 11.10
N VAL A 46 5.76 3.65 11.87
CA VAL A 46 5.13 2.32 11.82
C VAL A 46 3.66 2.40 12.25
N THR A 47 3.39 3.09 13.35
CA THR A 47 2.01 3.32 13.84
C THR A 47 1.18 4.09 12.83
N ASN A 48 1.72 5.17 12.25
CA ASN A 48 0.99 5.94 11.24
C ASN A 48 0.75 5.13 9.98
N TYR A 49 1.73 4.31 9.55
CA TYR A 49 1.54 3.40 8.43
C TYR A 49 0.35 2.46 8.68
N GLY A 50 0.27 1.81 9.84
CA GLY A 50 -0.87 0.94 10.14
C GLY A 50 -2.21 1.66 10.21
N LYS A 51 -2.24 2.88 10.76
CA LYS A 51 -3.48 3.67 10.89
C LYS A 51 -4.02 4.18 9.57
N HIS A 52 -3.14 4.54 8.64
CA HIS A 52 -3.51 5.21 7.39
C HIS A 52 -3.49 4.28 6.19
N THR A 53 -2.85 3.11 6.26
CA THR A 53 -2.82 2.17 5.12
C THR A 53 -3.94 1.14 5.25
N THR A 54 -5.18 1.62 5.15
CA THR A 54 -6.42 0.81 5.25
C THR A 54 -6.98 0.44 3.89
N GLU A 55 -7.97 -0.46 3.84
CA GLU A 55 -8.66 -0.82 2.59
C GLU A 55 -9.37 0.36 1.94
N ALA A 56 -9.95 1.23 2.75
CA ALA A 56 -10.61 2.44 2.26
C ALA A 56 -9.59 3.42 1.65
N GLU A 57 -8.48 3.68 2.35
CA GLU A 57 -7.42 4.57 1.85
C GLU A 57 -6.74 4.00 0.60
N GLY A 58 -6.51 2.68 0.55
CA GLY A 58 -5.96 2.00 -0.63
C GLY A 58 -6.87 2.10 -1.84
N LYS A 59 -8.18 1.92 -1.66
CA LYS A 59 -9.18 2.11 -2.73
C LYS A 59 -9.21 3.57 -3.22
N LYS A 60 -9.21 4.53 -2.29
CA LYS A 60 -9.20 5.96 -2.60
C LYS A 60 -7.93 6.38 -3.33
N TRP A 61 -6.78 5.83 -2.96
CA TRP A 61 -5.52 6.08 -3.66
C TRP A 61 -5.57 5.55 -5.11
N LEU A 62 -6.08 4.34 -5.30
CA LEU A 62 -6.23 3.73 -6.62
C LEU A 62 -7.19 4.53 -7.52
N GLU A 63 -8.31 4.99 -6.95
CA GLU A 63 -9.28 5.87 -7.62
C GLU A 63 -8.63 7.18 -8.07
N ASN A 64 -7.99 7.91 -7.15
CA ASN A 64 -7.32 9.18 -7.47
C ASN A 64 -6.22 9.01 -8.52
N TRP A 65 -5.42 7.95 -8.42
CA TRP A 65 -4.37 7.68 -9.39
C TRP A 65 -4.93 7.29 -10.76
N SER A 66 -6.02 6.50 -10.81
CA SER A 66 -6.70 6.18 -12.06
C SER A 66 -7.22 7.43 -12.75
N SER A 67 -7.92 8.31 -12.02
CA SER A 67 -8.46 9.55 -12.56
C SER A 67 -7.34 10.46 -13.07
N ALA A 68 -6.29 10.68 -12.27
CA ALA A 68 -5.17 11.56 -12.68
C ALA A 68 -4.37 11.08 -13.90
N MET A 69 -4.38 9.78 -14.20
CA MET A 69 -3.54 9.19 -15.26
C MET A 69 -4.31 8.84 -16.53
N PHE A 70 -5.63 8.64 -16.44
CA PHE A 70 -6.43 8.04 -17.53
C PHE A 70 -7.77 8.73 -17.80
N GLU A 71 -8.20 9.70 -16.99
CA GLU A 71 -9.37 10.57 -17.23
C GLU A 71 -8.94 12.01 -17.52
#